data_AF-A0A4U8UX52-F1
#
_entry.id   AF-A0A4U8UX52-F1
#
_cell.length_a   1.000
_cell.length_b   1.000
_cell.length_c   1.000
_cell.angle_alpha   90.00
_cell.angle_beta   90.00
_cell.angle_gamma   90.00
#
_symmetry.space_group_name_H-M   'P 1'
#
loop_
_entity.id
_entity.type
_entity.pdbx_description
1 polymer ?
#
loop_
_entity_poly.entity_id
_entity_poly.type
_entity_poly.pdbx_seq_one_letter_code
_entity_poly.pdbx_strand_id
1 'polypeptide(L)'
;MTSAVCSTKGLVTLVTGAASGLGQGTATRLVNQGAKVAILDLPNSKGAEVAKSLGENCIFTPADVTSEEQVQGAFEAVKQKFGRVDGVVNCAGIAYAFKLYNFKKGKMADLDKIKRTLDVNVSGTFNVIRYGVQLMGENKKDDMQQRGVIISTASVAAFDGQVGQIFTAPTRPLRVPSPR
;
A
#
# COMPACT_ATOMS: atom_id res chain seq x y z
N MET A 1 -3.24 16.08 30.36
CA MET A 1 -2.53 15.53 29.20
C MET A 1 -3.50 14.62 28.47
N THR A 2 -4.09 15.09 27.39
CA THR A 2 -4.87 14.24 26.47
C THR A 2 -3.91 13.18 25.92
N SER A 3 -4.25 11.90 26.11
CA SER A 3 -3.47 10.79 25.55
C SER A 3 -3.29 11.01 24.05
N ALA A 4 -2.06 10.97 23.55
CA ALA A 4 -1.75 11.02 22.11
C ALA A 4 -2.21 9.74 21.37
N VAL A 5 -2.79 8.77 22.09
CA VAL A 5 -3.24 7.49 21.56
C VAL A 5 -4.76 7.51 21.50
N CYS A 6 -5.30 7.63 20.28
CA CYS A 6 -6.72 7.45 20.01
C CYS A 6 -7.03 5.96 19.79
N SER A 7 -8.23 5.53 20.18
CA SER A 7 -8.67 4.15 19.97
C SER A 7 -8.93 3.89 18.48
N THR A 8 -8.55 2.70 18.00
CA THR A 8 -8.84 2.25 16.63
C THR A 8 -10.24 1.66 16.48
N LYS A 9 -10.94 1.42 17.59
CA LYS A 9 -12.29 0.85 17.59
C LYS A 9 -13.26 1.74 16.82
N GLY A 10 -13.95 1.15 15.83
CA GLY A 10 -14.94 1.83 15.00
C GLY A 10 -14.37 2.63 13.84
N LEU A 11 -13.05 2.82 13.75
CA LEU A 11 -12.42 3.47 12.59
C LEU A 11 -12.58 2.60 11.34
N VAL A 12 -12.72 3.24 10.20
CA VAL A 12 -12.77 2.58 8.89
C VAL A 12 -11.44 2.75 8.18
N THR A 13 -10.73 1.65 7.92
CA THR A 13 -9.41 1.70 7.29
C THR A 13 -9.37 0.90 6.00
N LEU A 14 -8.77 1.44 4.96
CA LEU A 14 -8.42 0.70 3.75
C LEU A 14 -6.94 0.31 3.81
N VAL A 15 -6.64 -0.98 3.59
CA VAL A 15 -5.27 -1.50 3.59
C VAL A 15 -5.00 -2.12 2.23
N THR A 16 -4.00 -1.59 1.51
CA THR A 16 -3.60 -2.15 0.21
C THR A 16 -2.62 -3.30 0.40
N GLY A 17 -2.61 -4.29 -0.51
CA GLY A 17 -1.72 -5.46 -0.40
C GLY A 17 -2.05 -6.35 0.80
N ALA A 18 -3.29 -6.28 1.32
CA ALA A 18 -3.68 -6.95 2.56
C ALA A 18 -4.13 -8.40 2.39
N ALA A 19 -4.01 -8.98 1.18
CA ALA A 19 -4.14 -10.42 1.02
C ALA A 19 -2.92 -11.21 1.52
N SER A 20 -1.80 -10.54 1.85
CA SER A 20 -0.60 -11.20 2.36
C SER A 20 0.31 -10.30 3.22
N GLY A 21 1.31 -10.91 3.87
CA GLY A 21 2.45 -10.21 4.46
C GLY A 21 2.09 -9.12 5.48
N LEU A 22 2.74 -7.96 5.36
CA LEU A 22 2.55 -6.82 6.25
C LEU A 22 1.12 -6.26 6.19
N GLY A 23 0.51 -6.24 5.00
CA GLY A 23 -0.85 -5.76 4.82
C GLY A 23 -1.86 -6.65 5.56
N GLN A 24 -1.75 -7.97 5.40
CA GLN A 24 -2.61 -8.93 6.10
C GLN A 24 -2.44 -8.84 7.62
N GLY A 25 -1.20 -8.74 8.11
CA GLY A 25 -0.93 -8.55 9.53
C GLY A 25 -1.55 -7.26 10.08
N THR A 26 -1.48 -6.18 9.31
CA THR A 26 -2.09 -4.89 9.65
C THR A 26 -3.62 -4.98 9.70
N ALA A 27 -4.23 -5.54 8.66
CA ALA A 27 -5.69 -5.75 8.60
C ALA A 27 -6.18 -6.59 9.78
N THR A 28 -5.49 -7.70 10.08
CA THR A 28 -5.82 -8.58 11.21
C THR A 28 -5.75 -7.83 12.54
N ARG A 29 -4.69 -7.06 12.76
CA ARG A 29 -4.52 -6.28 14.00
C ARG A 29 -5.63 -5.23 14.16
N LEU A 30 -5.96 -4.52 13.09
CA LEU A 30 -7.00 -3.47 13.12
C LEU A 30 -8.38 -4.07 13.41
N VAL A 31 -8.75 -5.15 12.72
CA VAL A 31 -10.01 -5.87 12.97
C VAL A 31 -10.09 -6.36 14.42
N ASN A 32 -9.02 -6.96 14.96
CA ASN A 32 -8.97 -7.42 16.34
C ASN A 32 -9.10 -6.30 17.39
N GLN A 33 -8.80 -5.06 17.01
CA GLN A 33 -9.01 -3.88 17.86
C GLN A 33 -10.40 -3.23 17.65
N GLY A 34 -11.25 -3.83 16.81
CA GLY A 34 -12.61 -3.38 16.54
C GLY A 34 -12.72 -2.33 15.45
N ALA A 35 -11.69 -2.15 14.62
CA ALA A 35 -11.78 -1.35 13.40
C ALA A 35 -12.56 -2.12 12.31
N LYS A 36 -13.12 -1.37 11.36
CA LYS A 36 -13.68 -1.89 10.11
C LYS A 36 -12.63 -1.77 9.03
N VAL A 37 -12.34 -2.85 8.33
CA VAL A 37 -11.21 -2.91 7.38
C VAL A 37 -11.71 -3.26 5.98
N ALA A 38 -11.27 -2.49 4.99
CA ALA A 38 -11.36 -2.88 3.60
C ALA A 38 -9.98 -3.32 3.10
N ILE A 39 -9.89 -4.57 2.65
CA ILE A 39 -8.70 -5.14 2.03
C ILE A 39 -8.74 -4.81 0.55
N LEU A 40 -7.80 -3.99 0.08
CA LEU A 40 -7.59 -3.73 -1.33
C LEU A 40 -6.41 -4.57 -1.81
N ASP A 41 -6.66 -5.47 -2.74
CA ASP A 41 -5.62 -6.31 -3.35
C ASP A 41 -6.08 -6.76 -4.74
N LEU A 42 -5.19 -7.37 -5.51
CA LEU A 42 -5.50 -7.81 -6.87
C LEU A 42 -6.70 -8.79 -6.88
N PRO A 43 -7.52 -8.78 -7.95
CA PRO A 43 -8.71 -9.65 -8.03
C PRO A 43 -8.42 -11.15 -7.87
N ASN A 44 -7.24 -11.59 -8.31
CA ASN A 44 -6.78 -12.98 -8.24
C ASN A 44 -5.96 -13.30 -6.97
N SER A 45 -5.90 -12.37 -6.01
CA SER A 45 -5.24 -12.58 -4.73
C SER A 45 -6.10 -13.43 -3.78
N LYS A 46 -5.55 -13.75 -2.60
CA LYS A 46 -6.29 -14.41 -1.52
C LYS A 46 -7.19 -13.45 -0.71
N GLY A 47 -7.42 -12.23 -1.20
CA GLY A 47 -8.10 -11.17 -0.43
C GLY A 47 -9.51 -11.56 0.04
N ALA A 48 -10.26 -12.30 -0.79
CA ALA A 48 -11.59 -12.78 -0.43
C ALA A 48 -11.56 -13.80 0.73
N GLU A 49 -10.59 -14.72 0.72
CA GLU A 49 -10.40 -15.72 1.78
C GLU A 49 -9.99 -15.03 3.09
N VAL A 50 -9.05 -14.08 3.01
CA VAL A 50 -8.59 -13.31 4.16
C VAL A 50 -9.73 -12.49 4.76
N ALA A 51 -10.47 -11.74 3.95
CA ALA A 51 -11.60 -10.96 4.43
C ALA A 51 -12.66 -11.84 5.12
N LYS A 52 -12.97 -13.00 4.53
CA LYS A 52 -13.88 -13.99 5.13
C LYS A 52 -13.37 -14.48 6.48
N SER A 53 -12.07 -14.75 6.62
CA SER A 53 -11.47 -15.20 7.88
C SER A 53 -11.47 -14.13 8.97
N LEU A 54 -11.45 -12.85 8.60
CA LEU A 54 -11.49 -11.71 9.52
C LEU A 54 -12.92 -11.31 9.92
N GLY A 55 -13.94 -11.92 9.31
CA GLY A 55 -15.34 -11.74 9.70
C GLY A 55 -15.99 -10.45 9.18
N GLU A 56 -17.12 -10.08 9.78
CA GLU A 56 -18.05 -9.05 9.24
C GLU A 56 -17.49 -7.64 9.22
N ASN A 57 -16.48 -7.36 10.05
CA ASN A 57 -15.78 -6.08 10.06
C ASN A 57 -14.76 -5.96 8.94
N CYS A 58 -14.60 -6.98 8.10
CA CYS A 58 -13.68 -6.97 6.98
C CYS A 58 -14.41 -7.20 5.65
N ILE A 59 -14.08 -6.39 4.64
CA ILE A 59 -14.51 -6.63 3.25
C ILE A 59 -13.31 -6.71 2.32
N PHE A 60 -13.47 -7.39 1.20
CA PHE A 60 -12.50 -7.40 0.12
C PHE A 60 -12.96 -6.49 -1.03
N THR A 61 -12.09 -5.58 -1.45
CA THR A 61 -12.29 -4.67 -2.58
C THR A 61 -11.22 -4.97 -3.64
N PRO A 62 -11.51 -5.85 -4.62
CA PRO A 62 -10.52 -6.26 -5.62
C PRO A 62 -10.14 -5.09 -6.53
N ALA A 63 -8.86 -4.72 -6.57
CA ALA A 63 -8.35 -3.65 -7.43
C ALA A 63 -6.83 -3.75 -7.66
N ASP A 64 -6.38 -3.39 -8.86
CA ASP A 64 -4.99 -2.98 -9.10
C ASP A 64 -4.81 -1.51 -8.72
N VAL A 65 -3.85 -1.24 -7.83
CA VAL A 65 -3.51 0.12 -7.38
C VAL A 65 -3.09 1.04 -8.54
N THR A 66 -2.66 0.50 -9.67
CA THR A 66 -2.28 1.28 -10.86
C THR A 66 -3.46 1.62 -11.78
N SER A 67 -4.65 1.05 -11.56
CA SER A 67 -5.87 1.41 -12.31
C SER A 67 -6.68 2.43 -11.53
N GLU A 68 -6.90 3.59 -12.15
CA GLU A 68 -7.73 4.65 -11.62
C GLU A 68 -9.16 4.17 -11.34
N GLU A 69 -9.77 3.49 -12.32
CA GLU A 69 -11.16 3.04 -12.27
C GLU A 69 -11.37 2.00 -11.16
N GLN A 70 -10.44 1.06 -11.02
CA GLN A 70 -10.54 0.01 -10.01
C GLN A 70 -10.35 0.57 -8.59
N VAL A 71 -9.40 1.50 -8.40
CA VAL A 71 -9.21 2.16 -7.11
C VAL A 71 -10.43 3.00 -6.75
N GLN A 72 -10.99 3.75 -7.69
CA GLN A 72 -12.24 4.48 -7.47
C GLN A 72 -13.37 3.55 -7.02
N GLY A 73 -13.60 2.46 -7.76
CA GLY A 73 -14.63 1.48 -7.43
C GLY A 73 -14.42 0.83 -6.05
N ALA A 74 -13.16 0.60 -5.66
CA ALA A 74 -12.83 0.11 -4.32
C ALA A 74 -13.25 1.11 -3.24
N PHE A 75 -12.90 2.39 -3.37
CA PHE A 75 -13.30 3.43 -2.40
C PHE A 75 -14.81 3.65 -2.36
N GLU A 76 -15.50 3.56 -3.49
CA GLU A 76 -16.97 3.61 -3.55
C GLU A 76 -17.60 2.44 -2.77
N ALA A 77 -17.08 1.21 -2.92
CA ALA A 77 -17.53 0.06 -2.15
C ALA A 77 -17.31 0.25 -0.64
N VAL A 78 -16.18 0.83 -0.23
CA VAL A 78 -15.92 1.17 1.18
C VAL A 78 -16.92 2.21 1.69
N LYS A 79 -17.16 3.27 0.92
CA LYS A 79 -18.14 4.32 1.27
C LYS A 79 -19.54 3.74 1.40
N GLN A 80 -19.96 2.86 0.48
CA GLN A 80 -21.27 2.21 0.53
C GLN A 80 -21.43 1.29 1.74
N LYS A 81 -20.39 0.50 2.07
CA LYS A 81 -20.45 -0.48 3.16
C LYS A 81 -20.31 0.16 4.55
N PHE A 82 -19.40 1.12 4.70
CA PHE A 82 -18.99 1.65 6.01
C PHE A 82 -19.26 3.14 6.19
N GLY A 83 -19.61 3.86 5.13
CA GLY A 83 -20.03 5.26 5.16
C GLY A 83 -18.90 6.30 5.15
N ARG A 84 -17.65 5.89 5.45
CA ARG A 84 -16.50 6.79 5.59
C ARG A 84 -15.18 6.04 5.41
N VAL A 85 -14.08 6.79 5.35
CA VAL A 85 -12.70 6.27 5.47
C VAL A 85 -11.95 7.17 6.44
N ASP A 86 -11.36 6.56 7.48
CA ASP A 86 -10.57 7.23 8.51
C ASP A 86 -9.07 6.98 8.35
N GLY A 87 -8.70 5.87 7.70
CA GLY A 87 -7.30 5.51 7.50
C GLY A 87 -7.03 4.85 6.15
N VAL A 88 -5.87 5.14 5.57
CA VAL A 88 -5.32 4.40 4.43
C VAL A 88 -3.94 3.91 4.78
N VAL A 89 -3.70 2.60 4.62
CA VAL A 89 -2.40 1.99 4.81
C VAL A 89 -1.94 1.39 3.47
N ASN A 90 -0.89 1.97 2.89
CA ASN A 90 -0.31 1.50 1.64
C ASN A 90 0.74 0.42 1.94
N CYS A 91 0.39 -0.86 1.71
CA CYS A 91 1.33 -1.99 1.78
C CYS A 91 1.47 -2.75 0.46
N ALA A 92 0.65 -2.45 -0.57
CA ALA A 92 0.83 -3.02 -1.90
C ALA A 92 2.19 -2.61 -2.48
N GLY A 93 2.96 -3.60 -2.94
CA GLY A 93 4.25 -3.35 -3.56
C GLY A 93 4.86 -4.60 -4.17
N ILE A 94 5.71 -4.41 -5.16
CA ILE A 94 6.49 -5.46 -5.81
C ILE A 94 7.98 -5.15 -5.70
N ALA A 95 8.79 -6.21 -5.71
CA ALA A 95 10.24 -6.11 -5.64
C ALA A 95 10.87 -7.12 -6.61
N TYR A 96 11.68 -6.64 -7.55
CA TYR A 96 12.48 -7.48 -8.44
C TYR A 96 13.96 -7.28 -8.17
N ALA A 97 14.69 -8.34 -7.85
CA ALA A 97 16.15 -8.26 -7.73
C ALA A 97 16.81 -8.37 -9.12
N PHE A 98 17.47 -7.31 -9.59
CA PHE A 98 18.24 -7.36 -10.84
C PHE A 98 19.41 -6.35 -10.86
N LYS A 99 20.46 -6.71 -11.59
CA LYS A 99 21.55 -5.77 -11.94
C LYS A 99 21.14 -4.98 -13.18
N LEU A 100 21.37 -3.65 -13.17
CA LEU A 100 21.12 -2.79 -14.35
C LEU A 100 21.87 -3.30 -15.59
N TYR A 101 23.10 -3.76 -15.39
CA TYR A 101 23.86 -4.47 -16.39
C TYR A 101 24.55 -5.68 -15.76
N ASN A 102 24.39 -6.84 -16.39
CA ASN A 102 25.08 -8.05 -16.00
C ASN A 102 26.30 -8.26 -16.90
N PHE A 103 27.47 -7.79 -16.45
CA PHE A 103 28.74 -7.91 -17.18
C PHE A 103 29.11 -9.35 -17.56
N LYS A 104 28.73 -10.36 -16.76
CA LYS A 104 28.99 -11.77 -17.09
C LYS A 104 28.12 -12.30 -18.24
N LYS A 105 26.92 -11.74 -18.41
CA LYS A 105 25.95 -12.17 -19.42
C LYS A 105 25.81 -11.17 -20.57
N GLY A 106 26.54 -10.06 -20.53
CA GLY A 106 26.42 -8.96 -21.50
C GLY A 106 25.02 -8.35 -21.61
N LYS A 107 24.17 -8.50 -20.58
CA LYS A 107 22.71 -8.25 -20.68
C LYS A 107 22.25 -7.11 -19.79
N MET A 108 21.46 -6.19 -20.35
CA MET A 108 20.78 -5.12 -19.62
C MET A 108 19.61 -5.66 -18.79
N ALA A 109 19.27 -4.91 -17.73
CA ALA A 109 18.02 -5.11 -17.01
C ALA A 109 16.82 -4.89 -17.93
N ASP A 110 15.73 -5.57 -17.58
CA ASP A 110 14.45 -5.41 -18.23
C ASP A 110 13.83 -4.06 -17.80
N LEU A 111 13.71 -3.13 -18.75
CA LEU A 111 13.17 -1.80 -18.49
C LEU A 111 11.70 -1.85 -18.07
N ASP A 112 10.93 -2.81 -18.56
CA ASP A 112 9.51 -2.90 -18.24
C ASP A 112 9.30 -3.35 -16.79
N LYS A 113 10.21 -4.17 -16.24
CA LYS A 113 10.22 -4.49 -14.80
C LYS A 113 10.54 -3.26 -13.94
N ILE A 114 11.45 -2.40 -14.39
CA ILE A 114 11.75 -1.14 -13.71
C ILE A 114 10.51 -0.25 -13.69
N LYS A 115 9.91 -0.02 -14.87
CA LYS A 115 8.69 0.78 -15.03
C LYS A 115 7.56 0.24 -14.17
N ARG A 116 7.28 -1.06 -14.24
CA ARG A 116 6.21 -1.68 -13.44
C ARG A 116 6.44 -1.53 -11.94
N THR A 117 7.70 -1.56 -11.48
CA THR A 117 8.00 -1.35 -10.07
C THR A 117 7.70 0.07 -9.61
N LEU A 118 8.07 1.07 -10.42
CA LEU A 118 7.73 2.47 -10.14
C LEU A 118 6.22 2.70 -10.19
N ASP A 119 5.56 2.12 -11.20
CA ASP A 119 4.13 2.22 -11.40
C ASP A 119 3.34 1.67 -10.19
N VAL A 120 3.67 0.47 -9.72
CA VAL A 120 2.98 -0.13 -8.55
C VAL A 120 3.36 0.57 -7.25
N ASN A 121 4.65 0.73 -6.96
CA ASN A 121 5.10 1.15 -5.63
C ASN A 121 4.96 2.67 -5.40
N VAL A 122 5.02 3.47 -6.47
CA VAL A 122 4.98 4.94 -6.38
C VAL A 122 3.66 5.46 -6.94
N SER A 123 3.42 5.31 -8.24
CA SER A 123 2.22 5.87 -8.88
C SER A 123 0.95 5.27 -8.27
N GLY A 124 0.91 3.96 -8.05
CA GLY A 124 -0.20 3.27 -7.41
C GLY A 124 -0.46 3.72 -5.98
N THR A 125 0.61 3.94 -5.20
CA THR A 125 0.50 4.53 -3.86
C THR A 125 -0.16 5.92 -3.90
N PHE A 126 0.29 6.80 -4.80
CA PHE A 126 -0.34 8.12 -4.96
C PHE A 126 -1.79 8.04 -5.46
N ASN A 127 -2.07 7.09 -6.35
CA ASN A 127 -3.41 6.84 -6.87
C ASN A 127 -4.40 6.47 -5.74
N VAL A 128 -3.98 5.61 -4.82
CA VAL A 128 -4.80 5.26 -3.64
C VAL A 128 -4.93 6.45 -2.68
N ILE A 129 -3.84 7.18 -2.44
CA ILE A 129 -3.82 8.33 -1.53
C ILE A 129 -4.82 9.40 -1.95
N ARG A 130 -4.88 9.77 -3.23
CA ARG A 130 -5.77 10.86 -3.68
C ARG A 130 -7.25 10.56 -3.41
N TYR A 131 -7.70 9.31 -3.63
CA TYR A 131 -9.08 8.91 -3.33
C TYR A 131 -9.31 8.79 -1.83
N GLY A 132 -8.32 8.31 -1.07
CA GLY A 132 -8.36 8.32 0.39
C GLY A 132 -8.55 9.72 0.96
N VAL A 133 -7.74 10.68 0.50
CA VAL A 133 -7.84 12.10 0.90
C VAL A 133 -9.18 12.70 0.52
N GLN A 134 -9.71 12.37 -0.67
CA GLN A 134 -11.04 12.83 -1.10
C GLN A 134 -12.12 12.42 -0.08
N LEU A 135 -12.20 11.13 0.28
CA LEU A 135 -13.20 10.65 1.23
C LEU A 135 -12.94 11.16 2.66
N MET A 136 -11.68 11.19 3.10
CA MET A 136 -11.32 11.76 4.41
C MET A 136 -11.69 13.25 4.48
N GLY A 137 -11.59 13.99 3.37
CA GLY A 137 -11.99 15.40 3.28
C GLY A 137 -13.46 15.64 3.59
N GLU A 138 -14.33 14.64 3.41
CA GLU A 138 -15.76 14.70 3.76
C GLU A 138 -16.01 14.47 5.26
N ASN A 139 -15.05 13.88 5.99
CA ASN A 139 -15.21 13.60 7.41
C ASN A 139 -15.23 14.88 8.25
N LYS A 140 -16.01 14.87 9.33
CA LYS A 140 -15.90 15.88 10.39
C LYS A 140 -14.53 15.75 11.07
N LYS A 141 -13.97 16.89 11.48
CA LYS A 141 -12.76 16.91 12.29
C LYS A 141 -13.01 16.26 13.64
N ASP A 142 -12.04 15.50 14.12
CA ASP A 142 -12.04 14.97 15.49
C ASP A 142 -11.52 16.00 16.52
N ASP A 143 -11.38 15.56 17.77
CA ASP A 143 -10.89 16.38 18.88
C ASP A 143 -9.47 16.91 18.67
N MET A 144 -8.67 16.23 17.82
CA MET A 144 -7.30 16.63 17.44
C MET A 144 -7.27 17.43 16.14
N GLN A 145 -8.43 17.87 15.64
CA GLN A 145 -8.58 18.57 14.35
C GLN A 145 -8.16 17.74 13.13
N GLN A 146 -8.11 16.41 13.25
CA GLN A 146 -7.76 15.47 12.18
C GLN A 146 -9.03 15.02 11.45
N ARG A 147 -8.89 14.60 10.18
CA ARG A 147 -9.99 14.00 9.40
C ARG A 147 -9.72 12.55 8.97
N GLY A 148 -8.48 12.10 9.15
CA GLY A 148 -8.02 10.76 8.82
C GLY A 148 -6.49 10.70 8.83
N VAL A 149 -5.96 9.51 8.59
CA VAL A 149 -4.53 9.22 8.61
C VAL A 149 -4.09 8.42 7.39
N ILE A 150 -2.92 8.72 6.85
CA ILE A 150 -2.31 7.96 5.76
C ILE A 150 -0.98 7.42 6.25
N ILE A 151 -0.78 6.11 6.06
CA ILE A 151 0.45 5.40 6.39
C ILE A 151 0.96 4.77 5.11
N SER A 152 2.22 5.01 4.76
CA SER A 152 2.85 4.42 3.58
C SER A 152 4.02 3.54 3.98
N THR A 153 4.07 2.34 3.42
CA THR A 153 5.17 1.39 3.64
C THR A 153 6.31 1.72 2.69
N ALA A 154 7.39 2.25 3.24
CA ALA A 154 8.67 2.39 2.53
C ALA A 154 9.57 1.17 2.80
N SER A 155 10.87 1.30 2.55
CA SER A 155 11.85 0.26 2.85
C SER A 155 13.17 0.89 3.28
N VAL A 156 13.93 0.22 4.15
CA VAL A 156 15.34 0.57 4.43
C VAL A 156 16.18 0.58 3.16
N ALA A 157 15.79 -0.22 2.15
CA ALA A 157 16.40 -0.22 0.83
C ALA A 157 16.22 1.10 0.06
N ALA A 158 15.48 2.08 0.61
CA ALA A 158 15.42 3.46 0.12
C ALA A 158 16.63 4.30 0.55
N PHE A 159 17.31 3.91 1.63
CA PHE A 159 18.52 4.56 2.13
C PHE A 159 19.75 3.68 1.87
N ASP A 160 19.65 2.38 2.14
CA ASP A 160 20.74 1.41 2.04
C ASP A 160 20.50 0.35 0.96
N GLY A 161 20.28 0.79 -0.28
CA GLY A 161 20.08 -0.11 -1.42
C GLY A 161 21.28 -1.03 -1.66
N GLN A 162 21.05 -2.34 -1.72
CA GLN A 162 22.05 -3.35 -2.09
C GLN A 162 22.15 -3.53 -3.61
N VAL A 163 23.23 -4.18 -4.08
CA VAL A 163 23.37 -4.53 -5.51
C VAL A 163 22.19 -5.44 -5.91
N GLY A 164 21.33 -4.95 -6.79
CA GLY A 164 20.10 -5.65 -7.17
C GLY A 164 18.81 -4.92 -6.81
N GLN A 165 18.87 -3.89 -5.94
CA GLN A 165 17.72 -3.17 -5.39
C GLN A 165 17.69 -1.69 -5.79
N ILE A 166 18.19 -1.36 -6.98
CA ILE A 166 18.35 0.04 -7.42
C ILE A 166 17.01 0.76 -7.57
N PHE A 167 15.91 0.02 -7.77
CA PHE A 167 14.56 0.57 -7.88
C PHE A 167 14.02 1.19 -6.58
N THR A 168 14.57 0.86 -5.41
CA THR A 168 14.15 1.48 -4.13
C THR A 168 15.03 2.64 -3.68
N ALA A 169 16.31 2.70 -4.05
CA ALA A 169 17.26 3.75 -3.65
C ALA A 169 17.93 4.43 -4.86
N PRO A 170 17.28 5.41 -5.51
CA PRO A 170 17.89 6.18 -6.58
C PRO A 170 19.00 7.14 -6.11
N THR A 171 19.11 7.40 -4.81
CA THR A 171 20.01 8.41 -4.21
C THR A 171 21.44 7.92 -3.97
N ARG A 172 21.70 6.60 -4.08
CA ARG A 172 23.06 6.07 -3.91
C ARG A 172 23.86 6.23 -5.22
N PRO A 173 25.04 6.88 -5.20
CA PRO A 173 25.85 7.04 -6.41
C PRO A 173 26.23 5.67 -6.99
N LEU A 174 25.79 5.42 -8.22
CA LEU A 174 26.13 4.22 -8.98
C LEU A 174 27.59 4.30 -9.43
N ARG A 175 28.49 3.60 -8.74
CA ARG A 175 29.82 3.33 -9.28
C ARG A 175 29.72 2.21 -10.30
N VAL A 176 29.97 2.51 -11.56
CA VAL A 176 30.13 1.50 -12.61
C VAL A 176 31.44 0.76 -12.32
N PRO A 177 31.40 -0.54 -11.94
CA PRO A 177 32.63 -1.28 -11.72
C PRO A 177 33.36 -1.47 -13.06
N SER A 178 34.69 -1.35 -13.07
CA SER A 178 35.46 -1.66 -14.27
C SER A 178 35.26 -3.13 -14.63
N PRO A 179 35.19 -3.49 -15.92
CA PRO A 179 35.29 -4.87 -16.32
C PRO A 179 36.64 -5.41 -15.83
N ARG A 180 36.61 -6.50 -15.06
CA ARG A 180 37.79 -7.34 -14.83
C ARG A 180 37.77 -8.45 -15.86
#